data_AF-A0A7T8JV74-F1
#
_entry.id   AF-A0A7T8JV74-F1
#
_cell.length_a   1.000
_cell.length_b   1.000
_cell.length_c   1.000
_cell.angle_alpha   90.00
_cell.angle_beta   90.00
_cell.angle_gamma   90.00
#
_symmetry.space_group_name_H-M   'P 1'
#
loop_
_entity.id
_entity.type
_entity.pdbx_description
1 polymer ?
#
loop_
_entity_poly.entity_id
_entity_poly.type
_entity_poly.pdbx_seq_one_letter_code
_entity_poly.pdbx_strand_id
1 'polypeptide(L)'
;MSEQDAKRKRISDLLDAEIEVVKIMDIVKCSRSLVFKVAKMKKDGQGLERKAGSGGHNLKRTPEFLERLEKKTKEDPTKPMNCLFNDFP
;
A
#
# COMPACT_ATOMS: atom_id res chain seq x y z
N MET A 1 -5.41 -9.90 8.77
CA MET A 1 -5.37 -8.46 9.09
C MET A 1 -3.93 -8.01 9.00
N SER A 2 -3.59 -6.97 8.23
CA SER A 2 -2.19 -6.53 8.16
C SER A 2 -1.78 -5.88 9.48
N GLU A 3 -0.48 -5.85 9.78
CA GLU A 3 0.05 -5.17 10.97
C GLU A 3 -0.35 -3.67 10.99
N GLN A 4 -0.44 -3.05 9.81
CA GLN A 4 -0.86 -1.66 9.66
C GLN A 4 -2.33 -1.46 10.02
N ASP A 5 -3.21 -2.37 9.61
CA ASP A 5 -4.63 -2.29 9.93
C ASP A 5 -4.86 -2.50 11.44
N ALA A 6 -4.12 -3.43 12.05
CA ALA A 6 -4.16 -3.64 13.50
C ALA A 6 -3.71 -2.38 14.28
N LYS A 7 -2.65 -1.69 13.82
CA LYS A 7 -2.22 -0.41 14.41
C LYS A 7 -3.29 0.67 14.27
N ARG A 8 -3.91 0.82 13.10
CA ARG A 8 -4.99 1.82 12.88
C ARG A 8 -6.22 1.53 13.73
N LYS A 9 -6.59 0.26 13.88
CA LYS A 9 -7.68 -0.16 14.75
C LYS A 9 -7.39 0.20 16.20
N ARG A 10 -6.19 -0.13 16.70
CA ARG A 10 -5.76 0.24 18.06
C ARG A 10 -5.77 1.75 18.30
N ILE A 11 -5.34 2.56 17.32
CA ILE A 11 -5.44 4.03 17.40
C ILE A 11 -6.91 4.46 17.51
N SER A 12 -7.80 3.88 16.70
CA SER A 12 -9.24 4.19 16.74
C SER A 12 -9.85 3.88 18.10
N ASP A 13 -9.53 2.72 18.69
CA ASP A 13 -10.05 2.31 20.00
C ASP A 13 -9.57 3.25 21.12
N LEU A 14 -8.31 3.69 21.06
CA LEU A 14 -7.76 4.65 22.04
C LEU A 14 -8.36 6.06 21.87
N LEU A 15 -8.73 6.43 20.65
CA LEU A 15 -9.45 7.69 20.39
C LEU A 15 -10.91 7.62 20.91
N ASP A 16 -11.57 6.46 20.83
CA ASP A 16 -12.89 6.26 21.47
C ASP A 16 -12.83 6.35 22.98
N ALA A 17 -11.73 5.90 23.57
CA ALA A 17 -11.46 6.02 24.99
C ALA A 17 -11.00 7.44 25.41
N GLU A 18 -11.09 8.43 24.52
CA GLU A 18 -10.72 9.83 24.76
C GLU A 18 -9.29 10.03 25.28
N ILE A 19 -8.38 9.12 24.94
CA ILE A 19 -6.98 9.20 25.36
C ILE A 19 -6.27 10.32 24.60
N GLU A 20 -5.47 11.10 25.32
CA GLU A 20 -4.64 12.15 24.73
C GLU A 20 -3.71 11.62 23.64
N VAL A 21 -3.62 12.35 22.52
CA VAL A 21 -2.82 11.98 21.34
C VAL A 21 -1.35 11.68 21.70
N VAL A 22 -0.78 12.40 22.66
CA VAL A 22 0.60 12.17 23.13
C VAL A 22 0.76 10.75 23.69
N LYS A 23 -0.16 10.31 24.56
CA LYS A 23 -0.16 8.96 25.13
C LYS A 23 -0.41 7.90 24.07
N ILE A 24 -1.28 8.17 23.09
CA ILE A 24 -1.52 7.25 21.96
C ILE A 24 -0.24 7.02 21.16
N MET A 25 0.53 8.09 20.88
CA MET A 25 1.81 7.98 20.18
C MET A 25 2.80 7.10 20.95
N ASP A 26 2.86 7.26 22.26
CA ASP A 26 3.76 6.47 23.12
C ASP A 26 3.35 5.00 23.21
N ILE A 27 2.05 4.70 23.25
CA ILE A 27 1.50 3.34 23.33
C ILE A 27 1.64 2.60 22.00
N VAL A 28 1.26 3.24 20.89
CA VAL A 28 1.22 2.62 19.55
C VAL A 28 2.56 2.72 18.82
N LYS A 29 3.49 3.55 19.31
CA LYS A 29 4.78 3.85 18.67
C LYS A 29 4.60 4.31 17.22
N CYS A 30 3.79 5.35 17.03
CA CYS A 30 3.45 5.85 15.71
C CYS A 30 3.58 7.38 15.59
N SER A 31 3.58 7.89 14.35
CA SER A 31 3.67 9.32 14.09
C SER A 31 2.37 10.04 14.47
N ARG A 32 2.50 11.29 14.91
CA ARG A 32 1.36 12.20 15.15
C ARG A 32 0.43 12.26 13.93
N SER A 33 1.01 12.34 12.73
CA SER A 33 0.26 12.41 11.47
C SER A 33 -0.63 11.19 11.22
N LEU A 34 -0.22 9.99 11.67
CA LEU A 34 -1.05 8.79 11.55
C LEU A 34 -2.29 8.88 12.45
N VAL A 35 -2.12 9.36 13.70
CA VAL A 35 -3.23 9.53 14.65
C VAL A 35 -4.27 10.50 14.11
N PHE A 36 -3.85 11.67 13.61
CA PHE A 36 -4.79 12.64 13.02
C PHE A 36 -5.45 12.11 11.73
N LYS A 37 -4.75 11.31 10.93
CA LYS A 37 -5.34 10.67 9.75
C LYS A 37 -6.44 9.69 10.15
N VAL A 38 -6.21 8.85 11.16
CA VAL A 38 -7.22 7.92 11.68
C VAL A 38 -8.40 8.67 12.28
N ALA A 39 -8.15 9.72 13.08
CA ALA A 39 -9.21 10.56 13.63
C ALA A 39 -10.07 11.22 12.53
N LYS A 40 -9.44 11.72 11.46
CA LYS A 40 -10.14 12.27 10.30
C LYS A 40 -10.96 11.19 9.58
N MET A 41 -10.38 10.03 9.29
CA MET A 41 -11.09 8.92 8.64
C MET A 41 -12.34 8.52 9.43
N LYS A 42 -12.25 8.49 10.76
CA LYS A 42 -13.38 8.21 11.64
C LYS A 42 -14.46 9.28 11.58
N LYS A 43 -14.08 10.56 11.64
CA LYS A 43 -15.00 11.69 11.50
C LYS A 43 -15.71 11.68 10.14
N ASP A 44 -14.99 11.29 9.09
CA ASP A 44 -15.50 11.21 7.72
C ASP A 44 -16.26 9.89 7.43
N GLY A 45 -16.41 9.00 8.41
CA GLY A 45 -17.07 7.69 8.24
C GLY A 45 -16.35 6.72 7.29
N GLN A 46 -15.05 6.94 7.04
CA GLN A 46 -14.23 6.11 6.16
C GLN A 46 -13.71 4.87 6.90
N GLY A 47 -13.67 3.73 6.20
CA GLY A 47 -13.07 2.50 6.72
C GLY A 47 -11.58 2.69 7.03
N LEU A 48 -11.11 2.07 8.12
CA LEU A 48 -9.71 2.16 8.58
C LEU A 48 -8.72 1.41 7.69
N GLU A 49 -9.23 0.53 6.84
CA GLU A 49 -8.45 -0.29 5.94
C GLU A 49 -7.62 0.58 4.99
N ARG A 50 -6.44 0.08 4.64
CA ARG A 50 -5.68 0.70 3.57
C ARG A 50 -6.44 0.49 2.25
N LYS A 51 -6.76 1.57 1.55
CA LYS A 51 -7.22 1.46 0.15
C LYS A 51 -6.18 0.67 -0.65
N ALA A 52 -6.65 -0.33 -1.40
CA ALA A 52 -5.81 -1.06 -2.33
C ALA A 52 -5.19 -0.06 -3.34
N GLY A 53 -3.87 -0.11 -3.48
CA GLY A 53 -3.13 0.61 -4.52
C GLY A 53 -2.59 2.00 -4.14
N SER A 54 -1.26 2.07 -3.99
CA SER A 54 -0.47 3.21 -4.48
C SER A 54 0.68 2.75 -5.39
N GLY A 55 0.74 1.44 -5.71
CA GLY A 55 1.51 1.00 -6.87
C GLY A 55 0.77 1.55 -8.06
N GLY A 56 1.36 2.52 -8.75
CA GLY A 56 0.74 3.13 -9.92
C GLY A 56 0.19 2.07 -10.85
N HIS A 57 -0.80 2.44 -11.66
CA HIS A 57 -1.23 1.59 -12.78
C HIS A 57 0.05 1.15 -13.49
N ASN A 58 0.40 -0.14 -13.45
CA ASN A 58 1.61 -0.65 -14.09
C ASN A 58 1.36 -0.60 -15.60
N LEU A 59 1.39 0.60 -16.17
CA LEU A 59 1.15 0.87 -17.59
C LEU A 59 2.14 0.09 -18.48
N LYS A 60 3.26 -0.38 -17.89
CA LYS A 60 4.29 -1.21 -18.53
C LYS A 60 4.00 -2.72 -18.52
N ARG A 61 2.91 -3.18 -17.88
CA ARG A 61 2.50 -4.59 -17.83
C ARG A 61 1.10 -4.77 -18.39
N THR A 62 0.88 -4.25 -19.60
CA THR A 62 -0.34 -4.54 -20.35
C THR A 62 -0.43 -6.04 -20.66
N PRO A 63 -1.64 -6.58 -20.88
CA PRO A 63 -1.80 -7.96 -21.34
C PRO A 63 -0.95 -8.28 -22.57
N GLU A 64 -0.89 -7.36 -23.53
CA GLU A 64 -0.07 -7.47 -24.75
C GLU A 64 1.43 -7.57 -24.47
N PHE A 65 1.92 -6.82 -23.47
CA PHE A 65 3.31 -6.91 -23.03
C PHE A 65 3.61 -8.28 -22.42
N LEU A 66 2.70 -8.81 -21.61
CA LEU A 66 2.85 -10.12 -20.98
C LEU A 66 2.80 -11.25 -22.02
N GLU A 67 1.89 -11.17 -22.99
CA GLU A 67 1.80 -12.16 -24.07
C GLU A 67 3.06 -12.15 -24.95
N ARG A 68 3.58 -10.95 -25.30
CA ARG A 68 4.84 -10.81 -26.02
C ARG A 68 6.02 -11.38 -25.23
N LEU A 69 6.07 -11.14 -23.92
CA LEU A 69 7.10 -11.67 -23.05
C LEU A 69 7.04 -13.19 -22.96
N GLU A 70 5.85 -13.76 -22.82
CA GLU A 70 5.62 -15.20 -22.75
C GLU A 70 6.06 -15.88 -24.06
N LYS A 71 5.67 -15.32 -25.21
CA LYS A 71 6.09 -15.82 -26.53
C LYS A 71 7.61 -15.80 -26.68
N LYS A 72 8.27 -14.69 -26.33
CA LYS A 72 9.74 -14.59 -26.38
C LYS A 72 10.45 -15.56 -25.44
N THR A 73 9.88 -15.80 -24.25
CA THR A 73 10.44 -16.76 -23.27
C THR A 73 10.31 -18.20 -23.75
N LYS A 74 9.22 -18.53 -24.46
CA LYS A 74 9.02 -19.83 -25.11
C LYS A 74 9.97 -20.04 -26.30
N GLU A 75 10.26 -18.98 -27.06
CA GLU A 75 11.20 -19.03 -28.20
C GLU A 75 12.66 -19.16 -27.76
N ASP A 76 13.07 -18.43 -26.72
CA ASP A 76 14.43 -18.48 -26.15
C ASP A 76 14.39 -17.99 -24.68
N PRO A 77 14.62 -18.89 -23.70
CA PRO A 77 14.56 -18.56 -22.27
C PRO A 77 15.57 -17.50 -21.82
N THR A 78 16.65 -17.29 -22.58
CA THR A 78 17.76 -16.37 -22.25
C THR A 78 17.56 -14.95 -22.79
N LYS A 79 16.67 -14.79 -23.77
CA LYS A 79 16.38 -13.52 -24.46
C LYS A 79 15.57 -12.45 -23.70
N PRO A 80 14.65 -12.77 -22.76
CA PRO A 80 13.76 -11.76 -22.17
C PRO A 80 14.49 -10.74 -21.31
N MET A 81 15.67 -11.07 -20.76
CA MET A 81 16.50 -10.17 -19.96
C MET A 81 16.95 -8.92 -20.75
N ASN A 82 17.33 -9.07 -22.03
CA ASN A 82 17.81 -7.96 -22.86
C ASN A 82 16.69 -7.02 -23.32
N CYS A 83 15.45 -7.52 -23.39
CA CYS A 83 14.30 -6.72 -23.80
C CYS A 83 13.83 -5.80 -22.67
N LEU A 84 13.91 -6.29 -21.42
CA LEU A 84 13.48 -5.52 -20.26
C LEU A 84 14.30 -4.23 -20.12
N PHE A 85 15.61 -4.24 -20.35
CA PHE A 85 16.44 -3.05 -20.17
C PHE A 85 16.23 -1.94 -21.22
N ASN A 86 15.79 -2.27 -22.44
CA ASN A 86 15.67 -1.30 -23.53
C ASN A 86 14.30 -0.61 -23.60
N ASP A 87 13.29 -1.12 -22.87
CA ASP A 87 11.92 -0.58 -22.83
C ASP A 87 11.64 0.27 -21.55
N PHE A 88 12.65 0.49 -20.70
CA PHE A 88 12.61 1.51 -19.64
C PHE A 88 13.33 2.78 -20.15
N PRO A 89 12.66 3.95 -20.22
CA PRO A 89 13.35 5.21 -20.42
C PRO A 89 14.27 5.55 -19.25
#